data_AF-A0A4C1Z5U3-F1
#
_entry.id   AF-A0A4C1Z5U3-F1
#
_cell.length_a   1.000
_cell.length_b   1.000
_cell.length_c   1.000
_cell.angle_alpha   90.00
_cell.angle_beta   90.00
_cell.angle_gamma   90.00
#
_symmetry.space_group_name_H-M   'P 1'
#
loop_
_entity.id
_entity.type
_entity.pdbx_description
1 polymer ?
#
loop_
_entity_poly.entity_id
_entity_poly.type
_entity_poly.pdbx_seq_one_letter_code
_entity_poly.pdbx_strand_id
1 'polypeptide(L)'
;MTSLLAQTLTGHGGFSQYLHRFKLKDSPYCCDPAKIQDVLHVLEECPMFLRERVALETEIGVIVGRGEFPTIVEDDQKRAKFLDFCCKVTEKTSKLNRD
;
A
#
# COMPACT_ATOMS: atom_id res chain seq x y z
N MET A 1 15.16 7.53 -3.70
CA MET A 1 13.95 6.98 -3.05
C MET A 1 13.20 8.11 -2.39
N THR A 2 11.88 8.19 -2.59
CA THR A 2 11.03 9.13 -1.84
C THR A 2 10.76 8.57 -0.44
N SER A 3 10.46 9.46 0.53
CA SER A 3 10.09 9.04 1.90
C SER A 3 8.89 8.08 1.93
N LEU A 4 7.95 8.24 0.99
CA LEU A 4 6.77 7.38 0.84
C LEU A 4 7.15 5.95 0.45
N LEU A 5 8.12 5.76 -0.46
CA LEU A 5 8.57 4.42 -0.83
C LEU A 5 9.25 3.70 0.33
N ALA A 6 10.09 4.41 1.09
CA ALA A 6 10.71 3.83 2.28
C ALA A 6 9.65 3.38 3.30
N GLN A 7 8.60 4.18 3.49
CA GLN A 7 7.46 3.84 4.34
C GLN A 7 6.72 2.59 3.84
N THR A 8 6.39 2.52 2.55
CA THR A 8 5.77 1.32 1.95
C THR A 8 6.63 0.08 2.15
N LEU A 9 7.92 0.14 1.80
CA LEU A 9 8.80 -1.03 1.81
C LEU A 9 9.07 -1.58 3.22
N THR A 10 8.94 -0.74 4.23
CA THR A 10 9.25 -1.11 5.61
C THR A 10 8.01 -1.25 6.49
N GLY A 11 6.82 -0.90 5.98
CA GLY A 11 5.58 -0.85 6.76
C GLY A 11 5.56 0.20 7.87
N HIS A 12 6.44 1.21 7.78
CA HIS A 12 6.47 2.33 8.70
C HIS A 12 5.60 3.49 8.19
N GLY A 13 5.19 4.38 9.08
CA GLY A 13 4.49 5.62 8.72
C GLY A 13 3.00 5.56 9.03
N GLY A 14 2.18 6.17 8.18
CA GLY A 14 0.76 6.41 8.48
C GLY A 14 -0.16 5.20 8.38
N PHE A 15 0.33 3.97 8.48
CA PHE A 15 -0.49 2.75 8.47
C PHE A 15 -1.11 2.51 9.85
N SER A 16 -2.40 2.16 9.93
CA SER A 16 -3.07 1.97 11.22
C SER A 16 -2.39 0.91 12.10
N GLN A 17 -1.89 -0.18 11.51
CA GLN A 17 -1.12 -1.18 12.24
C GLN A 17 0.13 -0.57 12.91
N TYR A 18 0.86 0.26 12.16
CA TYR A 18 2.08 0.90 12.65
C TYR A 18 1.77 1.94 13.73
N LEU A 19 0.78 2.81 13.50
CA LEU A 19 0.37 3.84 14.46
C LEU A 19 -0.15 3.23 15.77
N HIS A 20 -0.95 2.16 15.68
CA HIS A 20 -1.47 1.45 16.85
C HIS A 20 -0.35 0.86 17.72
N ARG A 21 0.74 0.36 17.11
CA ARG A 21 1.92 -0.12 17.86
C ARG A 21 2.52 0.96 18.78
N PHE A 22 2.42 2.23 18.40
CA PHE A 22 2.89 3.38 19.18
C PHE A 22 1.78 4.06 19.99
N LYS A 23 0.58 3.48 20.05
CA LYS A 23 -0.60 4.05 20.73
C LYS A 23 -1.01 5.43 20.19
N LEU A 24 -0.71 5.69 18.91
CA LEU A 24 -1.11 6.90 18.20
C LEU A 24 -2.45 6.74 17.48
N LYS A 25 -3.00 5.52 17.45
CA LYS A 25 -4.32 5.21 16.91
C LYS A 25 -4.96 4.14 17.78
N ASP A 26 -6.27 4.22 18.01
CA ASP A 26 -7.01 3.31 18.89
C ASP A 26 -7.11 1.89 18.35
N SER A 27 -6.99 1.72 17.03
CA SER A 27 -7.23 0.44 16.35
C SER A 27 -6.25 0.23 15.19
N PRO A 28 -5.75 -1.01 14.99
CA PRO A 28 -4.90 -1.35 13.84
C PRO A 28 -5.70 -1.65 12.56
N TYR A 29 -7.03 -1.72 12.65
CA TYR A 29 -7.91 -2.19 11.57
C TYR A 29 -8.15 -1.11 10.51
N CYS A 30 -8.43 -1.56 9.29
CA CYS A 30 -8.80 -0.72 8.16
C CYS A 30 -10.31 -0.42 8.18
N CYS A 31 -10.86 0.02 7.04
CA CYS A 31 -12.31 0.20 6.86
C CYS A 31 -13.10 -1.10 7.09
N ASP A 32 -12.46 -2.25 6.86
CA ASP A 32 -12.98 -3.56 7.25
C ASP A 32 -12.49 -3.88 8.69
N PRO A 33 -13.39 -4.05 9.67
CA PRO A 33 -13.05 -4.37 11.05
C PRO A 33 -12.27 -5.68 11.24
N ALA A 34 -12.28 -6.59 10.24
CA ALA A 34 -11.55 -7.85 10.28
C ALA A 34 -10.15 -7.77 9.65
N LYS A 35 -9.80 -6.64 9.00
CA LYS A 35 -8.55 -6.51 8.23
C LYS A 35 -7.62 -5.49 8.88
N ILE A 36 -6.42 -5.92 9.22
CA ILE A 36 -5.35 -5.03 9.69
C ILE A 36 -4.92 -4.15 8.52
N GLN A 37 -4.78 -2.85 8.75
CA GLN A 37 -4.26 -1.95 7.72
C GLN A 37 -2.73 -1.98 7.72
N ASP A 38 -2.18 -3.05 7.16
CA ASP A 38 -0.76 -3.20 6.83
C ASP A 38 -0.49 -2.88 5.35
N VAL A 39 0.77 -2.93 4.94
CA VAL A 39 1.19 -2.64 3.57
C VAL A 39 0.57 -3.60 2.56
N LEU A 40 0.57 -4.90 2.84
CA LEU A 40 0.08 -5.91 1.89
C LEU A 40 -1.43 -5.76 1.71
N HIS A 41 -2.16 -5.54 2.80
CA HIS A 41 -3.59 -5.25 2.74
C HIS A 41 -3.88 -4.04 1.86
N VAL A 42 -3.20 -2.91 2.07
CA VAL A 42 -3.51 -1.70 1.26
C VAL A 42 -3.10 -1.83 -0.21
N LEU A 43 -2.06 -2.61 -0.51
CA LEU A 43 -1.61 -2.84 -1.88
C LEU A 43 -2.48 -3.88 -2.60
N GLU A 44 -2.86 -4.97 -1.96
CA GLU A 44 -3.41 -6.17 -2.62
C GLU A 44 -4.93 -6.31 -2.44
N GLU A 45 -5.48 -5.91 -1.29
CA GLU A 45 -6.85 -6.28 -0.91
C GLU A 45 -7.79 -5.09 -0.69
N CYS A 46 -7.26 -3.99 -0.16
CA CYS A 46 -8.08 -2.91 0.39
C CYS A 46 -9.05 -2.33 -0.65
N PRO A 47 -10.37 -2.32 -0.39
CA PRO A 47 -11.37 -1.78 -1.31
C PRO A 47 -11.16 -0.30 -1.63
N MET A 48 -10.54 0.46 -0.72
CA MET A 48 -10.24 1.89 -0.90
C MET A 48 -9.34 2.18 -2.10
N PHE A 49 -8.52 1.20 -2.49
CA PHE A 49 -7.55 1.31 -3.57
C PHE A 49 -7.89 0.40 -4.76
N LEU A 50 -9.09 -0.20 -4.78
CA LEU A 50 -9.49 -1.13 -5.83
C LEU A 50 -9.37 -0.52 -7.22
N ARG A 51 -9.83 0.73 -7.39
CA ARG A 51 -9.79 1.41 -8.68
C ARG A 51 -8.35 1.67 -9.15
N GLU A 52 -7.53 2.21 -8.27
CA GLU A 52 -6.12 2.51 -8.54
C GLU A 52 -5.32 1.23 -8.81
N ARG A 53 -5.59 0.14 -8.06
CA ARG A 53 -4.99 -1.17 -8.25
C ARG A 53 -5.37 -1.77 -9.60
N VAL A 54 -6.66 -1.86 -9.92
CA VAL A 54 -7.13 -2.42 -11.20
C VAL A 54 -6.59 -1.63 -12.39
N ALA A 55 -6.48 -0.30 -12.28
CA ALA A 55 -5.88 0.53 -13.31
C ALA A 55 -4.40 0.18 -13.52
N LEU A 56 -3.62 0.04 -12.44
CA LEU A 56 -2.23 -0.41 -12.51
C LEU A 56 -2.12 -1.82 -13.12
N GLU A 57 -2.91 -2.78 -12.63
CA GLU A 57 -2.89 -4.18 -13.08
C GLU A 57 -3.19 -4.28 -14.58
N THR A 58 -4.15 -3.50 -15.07
CA THR A 58 -4.48 -3.38 -16.50
C THR A 58 -3.30 -2.79 -17.28
N GLU A 59 -2.62 -1.81 -16.72
CA GLU A 59 -1.52 -1.11 -17.37
C GLU A 59 -0.22 -1.94 -17.44
N ILE A 60 0.06 -2.77 -16.42
CA ILE A 60 1.27 -3.61 -16.36
C ILE A 60 1.03 -5.07 -16.80
N GLY A 61 -0.24 -5.47 -16.95
CA GLY A 61 -0.65 -6.82 -17.35
C GLY A 61 -0.37 -7.90 -16.30
N VAL A 62 -0.29 -7.53 -15.02
CA VAL A 62 0.04 -8.42 -13.89
C VAL A 62 -0.84 -8.04 -12.71
N ILE A 63 -1.40 -9.05 -12.02
CA ILE A 63 -2.19 -8.84 -10.80
C ILE A 63 -1.26 -8.45 -9.66
N VAL A 64 -1.63 -7.43 -8.88
CA VAL A 64 -0.84 -6.99 -7.73
C VAL A 64 -1.10 -7.95 -6.57
N GLY A 65 -0.19 -8.89 -6.38
CA GLY A 65 -0.16 -9.79 -5.24
C GLY A 65 1.27 -10.10 -4.83
N ARG A 66 1.49 -10.46 -3.57
CA ARG A 66 2.82 -10.74 -3.03
C ARG A 66 3.65 -11.72 -3.86
N GLY A 67 3.00 -12.70 -4.48
CA GLY A 67 3.64 -13.68 -5.37
C GLY A 67 4.18 -13.10 -6.67
N GLU A 68 3.59 -12.01 -7.16
CA GLU A 68 3.91 -11.38 -8.44
C GLU A 68 4.91 -10.22 -8.30
N PHE A 69 5.24 -9.80 -7.07
CA PHE A 69 6.20 -8.72 -6.83
C PHE A 69 7.56 -8.94 -7.50
N PRO A 70 8.16 -10.15 -7.51
CA PRO A 70 9.39 -10.38 -8.27
C PRO A 70 9.24 -10.01 -9.74
N THR A 71 8.19 -10.49 -10.40
CA THR A 71 7.89 -10.20 -11.81
C THR A 71 7.65 -8.72 -12.09
N ILE A 72 6.99 -8.01 -11.16
CA ILE A 72 6.74 -6.58 -11.27
C ILE A 72 8.04 -5.77 -11.09
N VAL A 73 8.92 -6.19 -10.17
CA VAL A 73 10.15 -5.46 -9.81
C VAL A 73 11.30 -5.72 -10.80
N GLU A 74 11.35 -6.90 -11.42
CA GLU A 74 12.37 -7.24 -12.43
C GLU A 74 12.25 -6.41 -13.71
N ASP A 75 11.03 -6.04 -14.11
CA ASP A 75 10.78 -5.20 -15.29
C ASP A 75 10.81 -3.71 -14.93
N ASP A 76 11.70 -2.95 -15.56
CA ASP A 76 11.90 -1.52 -15.24
C ASP A 76 10.63 -0.66 -15.43
N GLN A 77 9.83 -0.95 -16.46
CA GLN A 77 8.61 -0.21 -16.76
C GLN A 77 7.50 -0.56 -15.76
N LYS A 78 7.32 -1.84 -15.45
CA LYS A 78 6.35 -2.29 -14.45
C LYS A 78 6.74 -1.79 -13.06
N ARG A 79 8.03 -1.86 -12.72
CA ARG A 79 8.57 -1.37 -11.45
C ARG A 79 8.31 0.11 -11.28
N ALA A 80 8.57 0.94 -12.30
CA ALA A 80 8.32 2.38 -12.20
C ALA A 80 6.84 2.69 -11.89
N LYS A 81 5.91 2.04 -12.59
CA LYS A 81 4.46 2.22 -12.39
C LYS A 81 3.99 1.69 -11.04
N PHE A 82 4.50 0.55 -10.60
CA PHE A 82 4.21 -0.02 -9.29
C PHE A 82 4.72 0.86 -8.15
N LEU A 83 5.89 1.48 -8.28
CA LEU A 83 6.42 2.40 -7.28
C LEU A 83 5.60 3.69 -7.20
N ASP A 84 5.09 4.21 -8.32
CA ASP A 84 4.16 5.35 -8.32
C ASP A 84 2.85 5.01 -7.59
N PHE A 85 2.28 3.82 -7.86
CA PHE A 85 1.14 3.30 -7.11
C PHE A 85 1.43 3.17 -5.61
N CYS A 86 2.58 2.61 -5.23
CA CYS A 86 3.02 2.52 -3.83
C CYS A 86 3.05 3.91 -3.15
N CYS A 87 3.55 4.93 -3.84
CA CYS A 87 3.59 6.30 -3.31
C CYS A 87 2.17 6.83 -3.07
N LYS A 88 1.28 6.69 -4.07
CA LYS A 88 -0.13 7.12 -3.98
C LYS A 88 -0.87 6.45 -2.83
N VAL A 89 -0.70 5.14 -2.67
CA VAL A 89 -1.33 4.35 -1.60
C VAL A 89 -0.85 4.84 -0.23
N THR A 90 0.46 4.98 -0.04
CA THR A 90 1.04 5.41 1.24
C THR A 90 0.67 6.84 1.58
N GLU A 91 0.65 7.75 0.59
CA GLU A 91 0.24 9.13 0.81
C GLU A 91 -1.23 9.22 1.26
N LYS A 92 -2.14 8.54 0.55
CA LYS A 92 -3.58 8.54 0.87
C LYS A 92 -3.83 7.89 2.23
N THR A 93 -3.17 6.76 2.51
CA THR A 93 -3.26 6.07 3.81
C THR A 93 -2.76 6.97 4.95
N SER A 94 -1.64 7.67 4.75
CA SER A 94 -1.11 8.58 5.75
C SER A 94 -2.01 9.78 5.99
N LYS A 95 -2.67 10.32 4.97
CA LYS A 95 -3.65 11.40 5.11
C LYS A 95 -4.91 10.94 5.83
N LEU A 96 -5.39 9.74 5.53
CA LEU A 96 -6.58 9.15 6.17
C LEU A 96 -6.40 8.96 7.67
N ASN A 97 -5.18 8.60 8.09
CA ASN A 97 -4.88 8.28 9.48
C ASN A 97 -4.19 9.41 10.24
N ARG A 98 -4.07 10.59 9.63
CA ARG A 98 -3.60 11.80 10.30
C ARG A 98 -4.84 12.46 10.90
N ASP A 99 -4.94 12.47 12.23
CA ASP A 99 -5.98 13.19 12.97
C ASP A 99 -6.04 14.68 12.60
#